data_AF-A0A8T5GCL8-F1
#
_entry.id   AF-A0A8T5GCL8-F1
#
_cell.length_a   1.000
_cell.length_b   1.000
_cell.length_c   1.000
_cell.angle_alpha   90.00
_cell.angle_beta   90.00
_cell.angle_gamma   90.00
#
_symmetry.space_group_name_H-M   'P 1'
#
loop_
_entity.id
_entity.type
_entity.pdbx_description
1 polymer ?
#
loop_
_entity_poly.entity_id
_entity_poly.type
_entity_poly.pdbx_seq_one_letter_code
_entity_poly.pdbx_strand_id
1 'polypeptide(L)'
;ISLESWPKVNKSKINEKFDKEEEFTDKAVSDIINILNLIKTETKKVYLYVLPNDLEFYNIENISRRTNKEIAIYKVNDKDKYDPENKSKKSKPGKPAIFIE
;
A
#
# COMPACT_ATOMS: atom_id res chain seq x y z
N ILE A 1 7.81 -5.00 -38.99
CA ILE A 1 8.34 -5.33 -37.64
C ILE A 1 9.73 -6.01 -37.74
N SER A 2 10.03 -6.81 -38.77
CA SER A 2 11.32 -7.54 -38.89
C SER A 2 12.58 -6.73 -39.28
N LEU A 3 12.47 -5.42 -39.53
CA LEU A 3 13.62 -4.54 -39.87
C LEU A 3 13.87 -3.44 -38.83
N GLU A 4 13.06 -3.38 -37.78
CA GLU A 4 13.23 -2.39 -36.72
C GLU A 4 14.32 -2.82 -35.74
N SER A 5 15.17 -1.88 -35.37
CA SER A 5 16.23 -2.13 -34.39
C SER A 5 15.65 -2.32 -32.99
N TRP A 6 16.20 -3.29 -32.25
CA TRP A 6 15.76 -3.57 -30.88
C TRP A 6 15.77 -2.31 -30.01
N PRO A 7 14.72 -2.10 -29.19
CA PRO A 7 14.64 -0.95 -28.32
C PRO A 7 15.84 -0.92 -27.36
N LYS A 8 16.53 0.22 -27.30
CA LYS A 8 17.67 0.43 -26.41
C LYS A 8 17.18 0.97 -25.07
N VAL A 9 17.69 0.40 -23.99
CA VAL A 9 17.38 0.86 -22.63
C VAL A 9 17.81 2.32 -22.47
N ASN A 10 16.87 3.18 -22.09
CA ASN A 10 17.15 4.56 -21.74
C ASN A 10 17.21 4.68 -20.23
N LYS A 11 18.43 4.73 -19.69
CA LYS A 11 18.68 4.78 -18.24
C LYS A 11 18.03 5.99 -17.55
N SER A 12 17.81 7.09 -18.26
CA SER A 12 17.14 8.28 -17.71
C SER A 12 15.65 8.08 -17.46
N LYS A 13 15.04 7.01 -17.99
CA LYS A 13 13.65 6.62 -17.72
C LYS A 13 13.51 5.60 -16.59
N ILE A 14 14.63 5.13 -16.02
CA ILE A 14 14.63 4.20 -14.88
C ILE A 14 14.60 5.03 -13.60
N ASN A 15 13.61 4.80 -12.76
CA ASN A 15 13.46 5.52 -11.50
C ASN A 15 13.12 4.54 -10.37
N GLU A 16 14.12 4.24 -9.53
CA GLU A 16 14.00 3.35 -8.38
C GLU A 16 12.91 3.76 -7.38
N LYS A 17 12.50 5.04 -7.38
CA LYS A 17 11.39 5.51 -6.53
C LYS A 17 10.08 4.83 -6.93
N PHE A 18 9.81 4.73 -8.24
CA PHE A 18 8.58 4.10 -8.71
C PHE A 18 8.57 2.60 -8.44
N ASP A 19 9.73 1.94 -8.60
CA ASP A 19 9.87 0.52 -8.28
C ASP A 19 9.52 0.25 -6.81
N LYS A 20 10.00 1.11 -5.89
CA LYS A 20 9.66 1.03 -4.46
C LYS A 20 8.19 1.34 -4.19
N GLU A 21 7.62 2.36 -4.82
CA GLU A 21 6.20 2.70 -4.67
C GLU A 21 5.30 1.52 -5.08
N GLU A 22 5.63 0.88 -6.21
CA GLU A 22 4.91 -0.29 -6.69
C GLU A 22 5.09 -1.48 -5.76
N GLU A 23 6.32 -1.77 -5.32
CA GLU A 23 6.60 -2.86 -4.39
C GLU A 23 5.81 -2.73 -3.07
N PHE A 24 5.77 -1.53 -2.50
CA PHE A 24 5.08 -1.26 -1.22
C PHE A 24 3.56 -1.37 -1.40
N THR A 25 3.04 -0.83 -2.51
CA THR A 25 1.62 -0.90 -2.87
C THR A 25 1.18 -2.35 -3.07
N ASP A 26 1.96 -3.15 -3.81
CA ASP A 26 1.67 -4.55 -4.10
C ASP A 26 1.63 -5.39 -2.82
N LYS A 27 2.62 -5.19 -1.94
CA LYS A 27 2.65 -5.86 -0.63
C LYS A 27 1.44 -5.50 0.22
N ALA A 28 1.08 -4.23 0.32
CA ALA A 28 -0.09 -3.80 1.07
C ALA A 28 -1.38 -4.40 0.53
N VAL A 29 -1.56 -4.41 -0.80
CA VAL A 29 -2.74 -5.00 -1.43
C VAL A 29 -2.81 -6.51 -1.15
N SER A 30 -1.69 -7.23 -1.27
CA SER A 30 -1.62 -8.66 -0.97
C SER A 30 -1.99 -8.94 0.49
N ASP A 31 -1.43 -8.18 1.43
CA ASP A 31 -1.73 -8.32 2.85
C ASP A 31 -3.22 -8.07 3.15
N ILE A 32 -3.82 -7.02 2.56
CA ILE A 32 -5.25 -6.73 2.70
C ILE A 32 -6.08 -7.91 2.18
N ILE A 33 -5.80 -8.40 0.97
CA ILE A 33 -6.53 -9.52 0.37
C ILE A 33 -6.43 -10.77 1.24
N ASN A 34 -5.24 -11.08 1.76
CA ASN A 34 -5.03 -12.20 2.65
C ASN A 34 -5.86 -12.08 3.93
N ILE A 35 -5.92 -10.89 4.53
CA ILE A 35 -6.73 -10.65 5.72
C ILE A 35 -8.23 -10.76 5.40
N LEU A 36 -8.69 -10.19 4.28
CA LEU A 36 -10.09 -10.30 3.85
C LEU A 36 -10.51 -11.77 3.64
N ASN A 37 -9.64 -12.57 3.02
CA ASN A 37 -9.86 -14.00 2.83
C ASN A 37 -9.95 -14.77 4.15
N LEU A 38 -9.24 -14.34 5.19
CA LEU A 38 -9.29 -14.95 6.53
C LEU A 38 -10.58 -14.59 7.29
N ILE A 39 -11.00 -13.34 7.21
CA ILE A 39 -12.15 -12.80 7.96
C ILE A 39 -13.49 -13.28 7.35
N LYS A 40 -13.53 -13.62 6.04
CA LYS A 40 -14.69 -14.15 5.30
C LYS A 40 -15.98 -13.31 5.42
N THR A 41 -15.88 -12.07 5.88
CA THR A 41 -17.00 -11.14 6.03
C THR A 41 -16.80 -9.92 5.14
N GLU A 42 -17.90 -9.32 4.70
CA GLU A 42 -17.85 -8.11 3.89
C GLU A 42 -17.53 -6.91 4.76
N THR A 43 -16.27 -6.51 4.74
CA THR A 43 -15.81 -5.27 5.35
C THR A 43 -15.85 -4.15 4.32
N LYS A 44 -16.10 -2.92 4.76
CA LYS A 44 -16.22 -1.76 3.87
C LYS A 44 -15.01 -0.86 3.97
N LYS A 45 -14.40 -0.76 5.16
CA LYS A 45 -13.32 0.17 5.46
C LYS A 45 -12.06 -0.56 5.88
N VAL A 46 -10.95 -0.12 5.33
CA VAL A 46 -9.61 -0.60 5.68
C VAL A 46 -8.78 0.60 6.09
N TYR A 47 -8.22 0.50 7.29
CA TYR A 47 -7.33 1.50 7.87
C TYR A 47 -5.90 0.98 7.83
N LEU A 48 -5.03 1.70 7.13
CA LEU A 48 -3.60 1.41 7.04
C LEU A 48 -2.82 2.37 7.93
N TYR A 49 -1.96 1.83 8.79
CA TYR A 49 -1.05 2.61 9.62
C TYR A 49 0.38 2.46 9.13
N VAL A 50 0.92 3.55 8.61
CA VAL A 50 2.24 3.62 8.01
C VAL A 50 3.18 4.47 8.86
N LEU A 51 4.48 4.20 8.76
CA LEU A 51 5.48 5.11 9.29
C LEU A 51 5.49 6.42 8.48
N PRO A 52 5.81 7.57 9.09
CA PRO A 52 5.80 8.86 8.40
C PRO A 52 6.71 8.89 7.16
N ASN A 53 7.83 8.19 7.22
CA ASN A 53 8.81 8.11 6.13
C ASN A 53 8.31 7.26 4.96
N ASP A 54 7.40 6.31 5.21
CA ASP A 54 6.94 5.37 4.18
C ASP A 54 5.66 5.86 3.50
N LEU A 55 5.00 6.89 4.06
CA LEU A 55 3.72 7.42 3.57
C LEU A 55 3.78 7.82 2.09
N GLU A 56 4.92 8.35 1.64
CA GLU A 56 5.10 8.79 0.25
C GLU A 56 5.12 7.65 -0.78
N PHE A 57 5.27 6.40 -0.35
CA PHE A 57 5.29 5.23 -1.23
C PHE A 57 3.93 4.52 -1.33
N TYR A 58 2.91 4.98 -0.60
CA TYR A 58 1.58 4.37 -0.61
C TYR A 58 0.59 5.22 -1.39
N ASN A 59 0.10 4.66 -2.50
CA ASN A 59 -0.93 5.29 -3.32
C ASN A 59 -2.34 4.78 -2.94
N ILE A 60 -3.11 5.65 -2.25
CA ILE A 60 -4.47 5.33 -1.75
C ILE A 60 -5.40 4.90 -2.89
N GLU A 61 -5.36 5.62 -4.01
CA GLU A 61 -6.24 5.38 -5.15
C GLU A 61 -5.98 4.01 -5.78
N ASN A 62 -4.70 3.65 -5.94
CA ASN A 62 -4.32 2.36 -6.50
C ASN A 62 -4.73 1.19 -5.57
N ILE A 63 -4.52 1.33 -4.26
CA ILE A 63 -4.91 0.31 -3.28
C ILE A 63 -6.44 0.18 -3.22
N SER A 64 -7.17 1.29 -3.19
CA SER A 64 -8.63 1.29 -3.16
C SER A 64 -9.22 0.64 -4.42
N ARG A 65 -8.69 0.97 -5.60
CA ARG A 65 -9.14 0.37 -6.87
C ARG A 65 -8.88 -1.14 -6.93
N ARG A 66 -7.73 -1.61 -6.44
CA ARG A 66 -7.36 -3.03 -6.48
C ARG A 66 -8.11 -3.87 -5.45
N THR A 67 -8.42 -3.30 -4.29
CA THR A 67 -9.13 -4.00 -3.20
C THR A 67 -10.64 -3.82 -3.28
N ASN A 68 -11.13 -2.82 -4.03
CA ASN A 68 -12.52 -2.39 -4.09
C ASN A 68 -13.10 -2.05 -2.70
N LYS A 69 -12.26 -1.43 -1.85
CA LYS A 69 -12.58 -1.04 -0.47
C LYS A 69 -12.24 0.44 -0.24
N GLU A 70 -12.90 1.03 0.74
CA GLU A 70 -12.54 2.37 1.24
C GLU A 70 -11.25 2.28 2.06
N ILE A 71 -10.18 2.93 1.59
CA ILE A 71 -8.88 2.92 2.25
C ILE A 71 -8.65 4.27 2.94
N ALA A 72 -8.34 4.23 4.23
CA ALA A 72 -7.85 5.38 4.98
C ALA A 72 -6.42 5.10 5.48
N ILE A 73 -5.49 5.98 5.14
CA ILE A 73 -4.08 5.87 5.58
C ILE A 73 -3.82 6.90 6.67
N TYR A 74 -3.29 6.43 7.81
CA TYR A 74 -2.86 7.26 8.92
C TYR A 74 -1.38 7.05 9.22
N LYS A 75 -0.72 8.11 9.68
CA LYS A 75 0.64 7.98 10.23
C LYS A 75 0.55 7.45 11.66
N VAL A 76 1.49 6.59 12.04
CA VAL A 76 1.56 6.06 13.41
C VAL A 76 1.69 7.15 14.48
N ASN A 77 2.27 8.31 14.14
CA ASN A 77 2.49 9.42 15.06
C ASN A 77 1.35 10.47 15.06
N ASP A 78 0.33 10.34 14.19
CA ASP A 78 -0.79 11.27 14.21
C ASP A 78 -1.58 11.11 15.51
N LYS A 79 -1.94 12.26 16.11
CA LYS A 79 -2.74 12.34 17.34
C LYS A 79 -4.23 12.08 17.08
N ASP A 80 -4.69 12.42 15.87
CA ASP A 80 -6.08 12.28 15.45
C ASP A 80 -6.34 10.96 14.68
N LYS A 81 -5.43 9.99 14.75
CA LYS A 81 -5.63 8.70 14.09
C LYS A 81 -6.77 7.92 14.75
N TYR A 82 -7.65 7.37 13.93
CA TYR A 82 -8.65 6.41 14.39
C TYR A 82 -7.97 5.04 14.53
N ASP A 83 -7.68 4.59 15.76
CA ASP A 83 -7.05 3.29 16.03
C ASP A 83 -7.65 2.61 17.27
N PRO A 84 -8.87 2.04 17.16
CA PRO A 84 -9.58 1.43 18.28
C PRO A 84 -8.86 0.22 18.89
N GLU A 85 -8.03 -0.50 18.12
CA GLU A 85 -7.29 -1.68 18.57
C GLU A 85 -5.78 -1.44 18.81
N ASN A 86 -5.33 -0.18 18.76
CA ASN A 86 -3.91 0.20 18.92
C ASN A 86 -2.96 -0.55 17.94
N LYS A 87 -3.44 -0.89 16.73
CA LYS A 87 -2.67 -1.64 15.72
C LYS A 87 -1.53 -0.83 15.15
N SER A 88 -1.58 0.50 15.22
CA SER A 88 -0.50 1.39 14.77
C SER A 88 0.85 1.05 15.39
N LYS A 89 0.89 0.56 16.64
CA LYS A 89 2.14 0.12 17.31
C LYS A 89 2.79 -1.12 16.69
N LYS A 90 2.04 -1.91 15.93
CA LYS A 90 2.55 -3.12 15.26
C LYS A 90 3.15 -2.83 13.87
N SER A 91 3.05 -1.59 13.39
CA SER A 91 3.63 -1.16 12.12
C SER A 91 5.16 -1.23 12.17
N LYS A 92 5.79 -1.61 11.06
CA LYS A 92 7.23 -1.69 10.89
C LYS A 92 7.65 -1.02 9.58
N PRO A 93 8.92 -0.63 9.42
CA PRO A 93 9.40 -0.08 8.15
C PRO A 93 9.10 -1.03 6.99
N GLY A 94 8.42 -0.52 5.95
CA GLY A 94 7.97 -1.29 4.80
C GLY A 94 6.89 -2.35 5.07
N LYS A 95 6.30 -2.38 6.28
CA LYS A 95 5.18 -3.26 6.64
C LYS A 95 4.12 -2.48 7.41
N PRO A 96 3.05 -2.03 6.73
CA PRO A 96 2.01 -1.26 7.39
C PRO A 96 1.20 -2.16 8.32
N ALA A 97 0.65 -1.58 9.39
CA ALA A 97 -0.35 -2.27 10.19
C ALA A 97 -1.72 -2.06 9.56
N ILE A 98 -2.56 -3.09 9.57
CA ILE A 98 -3.86 -3.08 8.90
C ILE A 98 -4.95 -3.32 9.94
N PHE A 99 -5.96 -2.45 9.96
CA PHE A 99 -7.20 -2.62 10.69
C PHE A 99 -8.36 -2.60 9.68
N ILE A 100 -9.34 -3.48 9.87
CA ILE A 100 -10.45 -3.64 8.93
C ILE A 100 -11.75 -3.59 9.75
N GLU A 101 -12.72 -2.85 9.23
CA GLU A 101 -14.05 -2.60 9.82
C GLU A 101 -15.18 -2.81 8.80
#